data_AF-A0A971YPL6-F1
#
_entry.id   AF-A0A971YPL6-F1
#
_cell.length_a   1.000
_cell.length_b   1.000
_cell.length_c   1.000
_cell.angle_alpha   90.00
_cell.angle_beta   90.00
_cell.angle_gamma   90.00
#
_symmetry.space_group_name_H-M   'P 1'
#
loop_
_entity.id
_entity.type
_entity.pdbx_description
1 polymer ?
#
loop_
_entity_poly.entity_id
_entity_poly.type
_entity_poly.pdbx_seq_one_letter_code
_entity_poly.pdbx_strand_id
1 'polypeptide(L)' 'IKIKFTDDAIDEIARTATIVNEQTENIGARRLHTILEKVLEEISFAAGESGPQEVVIDAAYVRSQLESIVKNRDLSQYIL' A
#
# COMPACT_ATOMS: atom_id res chain seq x y z
N ILE A 1 13.11 7.46 12.74
CA ILE A 1 13.06 6.55 11.57
C ILE A 1 13.06 7.38 10.29
N LYS A 2 13.96 7.09 9.36
CA LYS A 2 14.03 7.72 8.05
C LYS A 2 13.40 6.77 7.05
N ILE A 3 12.44 7.25 6.26
CA ILE A 3 11.76 6.42 5.25
C ILE A 3 12.14 6.96 3.88
N LYS A 4 12.56 6.07 2.99
CA LYS A 4 12.89 6.40 1.60
C LYS A 4 12.03 5.55 0.68
N PHE A 5 11.20 6.21 -0.10
CA PHE A 5 10.53 5.56 -1.23
C PHE A 5 11.47 5.56 -2.43
N THR A 6 11.50 4.43 -3.11
CA THR A 6 12.08 4.31 -4.46
C THR A 6 11.06 4.78 -5.49
N ASP A 7 11.52 5.12 -6.70
CA ASP A 7 10.62 5.59 -7.76
C ASP A 7 9.61 4.49 -8.17
N ASP A 8 10.05 3.23 -8.21
CA ASP A 8 9.19 2.09 -8.50
C ASP A 8 8.14 1.84 -7.41
N ALA A 9 8.44 2.15 -6.15
CA ALA A 9 7.44 2.11 -5.08
C ALA A 9 6.35 3.17 -5.26
N ILE A 10 6.72 4.39 -5.66
CA ILE A 10 5.77 5.48 -5.92
C ILE A 10 4.84 5.08 -7.07
N ASP A 11 5.41 4.54 -8.15
CA ASP A 11 4.65 4.05 -9.29
C ASP A 11 3.70 2.92 -8.88
N GLU A 12 4.14 1.99 -8.01
CA GLU A 12 3.30 0.89 -7.53
C GLU A 12 2.13 1.40 -6.69
N ILE A 13 2.36 2.36 -5.78
CA ILE A 13 1.30 3.00 -4.98
C ILE A 13 0.26 3.66 -5.90
N ALA A 14 0.72 4.40 -6.90
CA ALA A 14 -0.16 5.07 -7.86
C ALA A 14 -0.96 4.06 -8.72
N ARG A 15 -0.31 2.98 -9.17
CA ARG A 15 -0.97 1.88 -9.88
C ARG A 15 -2.07 1.25 -9.04
N THR A 16 -1.77 0.85 -7.80
CA THR A 16 -2.77 0.24 -6.92
C THR A 16 -3.92 1.19 -6.62
N ALA A 17 -3.65 2.49 -6.39
CA ALA A 17 -4.70 3.48 -6.18
C ALA A 17 -5.66 3.60 -7.37
N THR A 18 -5.10 3.55 -8.59
CA THR A 18 -5.88 3.60 -9.83
C THR A 18 -6.73 2.34 -9.97
N ILE A 19 -6.13 1.16 -9.82
CA ILE A 19 -6.84 -0.13 -9.90
C ILE A 19 -7.99 -0.18 -8.88
N VAL A 20 -7.74 0.21 -7.63
CA VAL A 20 -8.79 0.20 -6.60
C VAL A 20 -9.89 1.20 -6.93
N ASN A 21 -9.57 2.40 -7.43
CA ASN A 21 -10.58 3.36 -7.87
C ASN A 21 -11.42 2.87 -9.05
N GLU A 22 -10.83 2.13 -9.99
CA GLU A 22 -11.55 1.54 -11.14
C GLU A 22 -12.46 0.39 -10.71
N GLN A 23 -12.02 -0.41 -9.75
CA GLN A 23 -12.79 -1.57 -9.29
C GLN A 23 -13.82 -1.20 -8.21
N THR A 24 -13.64 -0.11 -7.46
CA THR A 24 -14.53 0.35 -6.39
C THR A 24 -15.24 1.64 -6.80
N GLU A 25 -15.82 2.36 -5.84
CA GLU A 25 -16.15 3.77 -6.01
C GLU A 25 -14.88 4.59 -6.26
N ASN A 26 -14.84 5.34 -7.35
CA ASN A 26 -13.71 6.23 -7.61
C ASN A 26 -13.80 7.48 -6.71
N ILE A 27 -12.93 7.56 -5.69
CA ILE A 27 -12.82 8.72 -4.78
C ILE A 27 -11.64 9.64 -5.15
N GLY A 28 -11.05 9.42 -6.33
CA GLY A 28 -9.90 10.16 -6.84
C GLY A 28 -8.66 10.01 -5.97
N ALA A 29 -7.89 11.09 -5.84
CA ALA A 29 -6.64 11.13 -5.10
C ALA A 29 -6.78 10.79 -3.60
N ARG A 30 -7.99 10.90 -3.01
CA ARG A 30 -8.22 10.55 -1.61
C ARG A 30 -7.89 9.09 -1.29
N ARG A 31 -7.96 8.20 -2.31
CA ARG A 31 -7.57 6.79 -2.21
C ARG A 31 -6.14 6.60 -1.72
N LEU A 32 -5.24 7.52 -2.06
CA LEU A 32 -3.83 7.45 -1.68
C LEU A 32 -3.64 7.50 -0.17
N HIS A 33 -4.53 8.15 0.59
CA HIS A 33 -4.44 8.19 2.05
C HIS A 33 -4.52 6.79 2.65
N THR A 34 -5.58 6.05 2.33
CA THR A 34 -5.78 4.69 2.88
C THR A 34 -4.72 3.71 2.40
N ILE A 35 -4.24 3.86 1.16
CA ILE A 35 -3.15 3.03 0.63
C ILE A 35 -1.84 3.31 1.37
N LEU A 36 -1.48 4.58 1.57
CA LEU A 36 -0.27 4.94 2.31
C LEU A 36 -0.35 4.51 3.77
N GLU A 37 -1.51 4.64 4.42
CA GLU A 37 -1.72 4.12 5.78
C GLU A 37 -1.42 2.62 5.84
N LYS A 38 -1.92 1.85 4.87
CA LYS A 38 -1.65 0.40 4.84
C LYS A 38 -0.18 0.09 4.59
N VAL A 39 0.47 0.77 3.65
CA VAL A 39 1.90 0.58 3.34
C VAL A 39 2.78 0.89 4.57
N LEU A 40 2.38 1.85 5.40
CA LEU A 40 3.18 2.30 6.54
C LEU A 40 2.81 1.60 7.86
N GLU A 41 1.79 0.74 7.89
CA GLU A 41 1.25 0.14 9.11
C GLU A 41 2.31 -0.64 9.90
N GLU A 42 3.01 -1.58 9.25
CA GLU A 42 4.04 -2.40 9.90
C GLU A 42 5.24 -1.56 10.34
N ILE A 43 5.63 -0.56 9.54
CA ILE A 43 6.73 0.36 9.88
C ILE A 43 6.36 1.19 11.11
N SER A 44 5.11 1.66 11.18
CA SER A 44 4.60 2.44 12.31
C SER A 44 4.62 1.61 13.60
N PHE A 45 4.25 0.32 13.52
CA PHE A 45 4.33 -0.60 14.65
C PHE A 45 5.78 -0.90 15.07
N ALA A 46 6.67 -1.12 14.10
CA ALA A 46 8.08 -1.45 14.35
C ALA A 46 8.95 -0.25 14.76
N ALA A 47 8.50 0.98 14.51
CA ALA A 47 9.22 2.21 14.85
C ALA A 47 9.32 2.49 16.38
N GLY A 48 8.75 1.63 17.22
CA GLY A 48 8.92 1.62 18.67
C GLY A 48 10.35 1.25 19.13
N GLU A 49 10.48 0.68 20.34
CA GLU A 49 11.66 0.65 21.24
C GLU A 49 13.07 0.45 20.64
N SER A 50 13.25 -0.12 19.45
CA SER A 50 14.56 -0.26 18.78
C SER A 50 14.45 -0.36 17.24
N GLY A 51 13.44 0.29 16.66
CA GLY A 51 13.16 0.19 15.23
C GLY A 51 14.31 0.64 14.31
N PRO A 52 14.34 0.18 13.05
CA PRO A 52 15.37 0.55 12.09
C PRO A 52 15.51 2.07 11.95
N GLN A 53 16.76 2.56 11.87
CA GLN A 53 17.03 3.98 11.69
C GLN A 53 16.63 4.46 10.28
N GLU A 54 16.72 3.58 9.27
CA GLU A 54 16.33 3.85 7.88
C GLU A 54 15.59 2.64 7.27
N VAL A 55 14.48 2.91 6.59
CA VAL A 55 13.66 1.93 5.88
C VAL A 55 13.52 2.37 4.42
N VAL A 56 13.89 1.48 3.50
CA VAL A 56 13.69 1.68 2.07
C VAL A 56 12.43 0.92 1.65
N ILE A 57 11.48 1.64 1.07
CA ILE A 57 10.25 1.10 0.52
C ILE A 57 10.43 0.95 -0.99
N ASP A 58 10.44 -0.29 -1.47
CA ASP A 58 10.49 -0.67 -2.87
C ASP A 58 9.14 -1.17 -3.39
N ALA A 59 9.01 -1.38 -4.71
CA ALA A 59 7.77 -1.87 -5.28
C ALA A 59 7.38 -3.27 -4.76
N ALA A 60 8.36 -4.10 -4.36
CA ALA A 60 8.07 -5.42 -3.82
C ALA A 60 7.42 -5.32 -2.43
N TYR A 61 7.91 -4.43 -1.58
CA TYR A 61 7.32 -4.10 -0.29
C TYR A 61 5.91 -3.54 -0.46
N VAL A 62 5.70 -2.59 -1.37
CA VAL A 62 4.35 -2.04 -1.63
C VAL A 62 3.38 -3.15 -2.05
N ARG A 63 3.80 -4.04 -2.96
CA ARG A 63 2.96 -5.17 -3.40
C ARG A 63 2.60 -6.11 -2.26
N SER A 64 3.54 -6.44 -1.38
CA SER A 64 3.26 -7.35 -0.26
C SER A 64 2.28 -6.74 0.74
N GLN A 65 2.43 -5.45 1.06
CA GLN A 65 1.51 -4.76 1.98
C GLN A 65 0.09 -4.63 1.41
N LEU A 66 -0.04 -4.45 0.10
CA LEU A 66 -1.31 -4.22 -0.58
C LEU A 66 -1.93 -5.49 -1.19
N GLU A 67 -1.28 -6.64 -1.09
CA GLU A 67 -1.73 -7.91 -1.65
C GLU A 67 -3.15 -8.27 -1.17
N SER A 68 -3.43 -8.03 0.11
CA SER A 68 -4.74 -8.28 0.72
C SER A 68 -5.85 -7.36 0.20
N ILE A 69 -5.52 -6.14 -0.23
CA ILE A 69 -6.47 -5.17 -0.78
C ILE A 69 -6.86 -5.57 -2.20
N VAL A 70 -5.88 -6.05 -2.98
CA VAL A 70 -6.11 -6.49 -4.36
C VAL A 70 -6.81 -7.86 -4.39
N LYS A 71 -6.37 -8.84 -3.57
CA LYS A 71 -6.91 -10.21 -3.57
C LYS A 71 -8.31 -10.36 -2.97
N ASN A 72 -8.70 -9.53 -2.00
CA ASN A 72 -10.02 -9.65 -1.37
C ASN A 72 -11.19 -9.52 -2.36
N ARG A 73 -10.97 -8.91 -3.52
CA ARG A 73 -12.03 -8.63 -4.49
C ARG A 73 -12.13 -9.60 -5.65
N ASP A 74 -11.10 -10.39 -5.92
CA ASP A 74 -11.27 -11.60 -6.75
C ASP A 74 -12.25 -12.56 -6.06
N LEU A 75 -12.13 -12.77 -4.75
CA LEU A 75 -13.03 -13.65 -3.99
C LEU A 75 -14.49 -13.14 -3.92
N SER A 76 -14.71 -11.82 -3.95
CA SER A 76 -16.08 -11.27 -3.99
C SER A 76 -16.80 -11.52 -5.32
N GLN A 77 -16.06 -11.78 -6.41
CA GLN A 77 -16.62 -12.09 -7.72
C GLN A 77 -16.95 -13.58 -7.91
N TYR A 78 -16.47 -14.47 -7.03
CA TYR A 78 -16.74 -15.93 -7.11
C TYR A 78 -17.80 -16.42 -6.12
N ILE A 79 -18.21 -15.60 -5.15
CA ILE A 79 -19.30 -15.93 -4.20
C ILE A 79 -20.50 -15.04 -4.51
N LEU A 80 -21.13 -15.26 -5.67
CA LEU A 80 -22.48 -14.78 -6.02
C LEU A 80 -23.12 -15.78 -6.99
#